data_AF-A0A7K0D344-F1
#
_entry.id   AF-A0A7K0D344-F1
#
_cell.length_a   1.000
_cell.length_b   1.000
_cell.length_c   1.000
_cell.angle_alpha   90.00
_cell.angle_beta   90.00
_cell.angle_gamma   90.00
#
_symmetry.space_group_name_H-M   'P 1'
#
loop_
_entity.id
_entity.type
_entity.pdbx_description
1 polymer ?
#
loop_
_entity_poly.entity_id
_entity_poly.type
_entity_poly.pdbx_seq_one_letter_code
_entity_poly.pdbx_strand_id
1 'polypeptide(L)'
;MDQGMAADLAETPVGPARFGLLAAGVAGAALRVAPGPVGERAWTDGRVIFLDAESTVPEQITAIAVQASMVAAGSFDSEVVRRLVRRPFPVLQRYLLLEGHRALAANADLLPVVAGSLFDPETAELSDCAATSLALAMGKHPLDDPPREFGAIHPKRLLTAQEKLAERAAPDARPPDSADPEDESPDEQDDDESGGKLPALFDNVVGGQGPLARLFRRMLSLGRESEGGITGGGVPKSARALVKPGRINTGGTGTPIAADAVADLRRDGLSYPEWDVHRRRYRPGWCTVAESDPRPGDHPIPLAPVSNALMRALARLRSSLDHKHRRMQGDDIDVDAVVDERVQLLSGASPDGAVYIESVRCTPDLAVVVLLDISGSAALPSISGGTVHDQQRTAALMLTSALHALGNRVSLYGFYSQGRSAVRALRVKRFDDPLDAAALRRLAALEPAAYTRMGAAIRHGTTIAGEYRSAARTLLVVLSDGLAYDHGYEGAYAESDARRALSEARRQGIGCVCMSVGSETETDALRRVFGTAAHAAVAHPGEVSQVVAPLFRDALRSADLRRRISRARAS
;
A
#
# COMPACT_ATOMS: atom_id res chain seq x y z
N MET A 1 -38.13 -40.58 -2.20
CA MET A 1 -36.73 -40.60 -2.69
C MET A 1 -36.77 -40.24 -4.16
N ASP A 2 -35.88 -39.33 -4.54
CA ASP A 2 -35.60 -38.78 -5.87
C ASP A 2 -36.70 -38.03 -6.64
N GLN A 3 -36.76 -36.73 -6.38
CA GLN A 3 -36.87 -35.73 -7.45
C GLN A 3 -35.57 -34.93 -7.47
N GLY A 4 -34.70 -35.30 -8.41
CA GLY A 4 -33.42 -34.65 -8.65
C GLY A 4 -33.56 -33.36 -9.45
N MET A 5 -32.95 -32.32 -8.90
CA MET A 5 -32.01 -31.45 -9.62
C MET A 5 -32.56 -30.76 -10.88
N ALA A 6 -33.55 -29.88 -10.69
CA ALA A 6 -33.85 -28.82 -11.64
C ALA A 6 -32.90 -27.64 -11.40
N ALA A 7 -32.19 -27.30 -12.47
CA ALA A 7 -31.24 -26.21 -12.66
C ALA A 7 -31.50 -24.92 -11.87
N ASP A 8 -30.52 -24.54 -11.06
CA ASP A 8 -30.32 -23.18 -10.53
C ASP A 8 -29.79 -22.30 -11.69
N LEU A 9 -30.69 -21.85 -12.56
CA LEU A 9 -30.41 -20.79 -13.52
C LEU A 9 -30.21 -19.51 -12.72
N ALA A 10 -28.95 -19.06 -12.60
CA ALA A 10 -28.59 -17.82 -11.96
C ALA A 10 -29.45 -16.66 -12.49
N GLU A 11 -30.41 -16.20 -11.68
CA GLU A 11 -31.20 -15.00 -11.95
C GLU A 11 -30.24 -13.82 -12.13
N THR A 12 -30.25 -13.21 -13.31
CA THR A 12 -29.62 -11.90 -13.53
C THR A 12 -30.11 -10.94 -12.44
N PRO A 13 -29.21 -10.31 -11.65
CA PRO A 13 -29.64 -9.49 -10.52
C PRO A 13 -30.49 -8.31 -11.01
N VAL A 14 -31.81 -8.40 -10.80
CA VAL A 14 -32.75 -7.31 -11.05
C VAL A 14 -32.57 -6.29 -9.94
N GLY A 15 -31.90 -5.16 -10.25
CA GLY A 15 -31.67 -4.07 -9.32
C GLY A 15 -30.22 -3.56 -9.32
N PRO A 16 -29.87 -2.61 -8.43
CA PRO A 16 -28.55 -1.97 -8.42
C PRO A 16 -27.39 -2.96 -8.14
N ALA A 17 -27.68 -4.16 -7.63
CA ALA A 17 -26.72 -5.24 -7.45
C ALA A 17 -26.00 -5.67 -8.75
N ARG A 18 -26.61 -5.45 -9.93
CA ARG A 18 -25.99 -5.71 -11.24
C ARG A 18 -24.69 -4.93 -11.48
N PHE A 19 -24.49 -3.81 -10.78
CA PHE A 19 -23.29 -2.99 -10.92
C PHE A 19 -22.15 -3.40 -9.99
N GLY A 20 -22.26 -4.53 -9.29
CA GLY A 20 -21.20 -5.03 -8.40
C GLY A 20 -19.83 -5.15 -9.08
N LEU A 21 -19.81 -5.62 -10.34
CA LEU A 21 -18.56 -5.76 -11.11
C LEU A 21 -17.91 -4.39 -11.41
N LEU A 22 -18.72 -3.40 -11.77
CA LEU A 22 -18.26 -2.02 -12.01
C LEU A 22 -17.68 -1.43 -10.72
N ALA A 23 -18.41 -1.55 -9.61
CA ALA A 23 -17.98 -1.05 -8.31
C ALA A 23 -16.64 -1.68 -7.88
N ALA A 24 -16.51 -3.01 -7.98
CA ALA A 24 -15.28 -3.70 -7.65
C ALA A 24 -14.12 -3.35 -8.58
N GLY A 25 -14.38 -3.18 -9.88
CA GLY A 25 -13.38 -2.79 -10.88
C GLY A 25 -12.80 -1.41 -10.65
N VAL A 26 -13.66 -0.42 -10.34
CA VAL A 26 -13.22 0.95 -10.01
C VAL A 26 -12.53 1.00 -8.64
N ALA A 27 -13.06 0.29 -7.65
CA ALA A 27 -12.50 0.28 -6.30
C ALA A 27 -11.16 -0.47 -6.19
N GLY A 28 -10.87 -1.41 -7.10
CA GLY A 28 -9.73 -2.32 -7.00
C GLY A 28 -9.82 -3.28 -5.80
N ALA A 29 -11.01 -3.44 -5.23
CA ALA A 29 -11.28 -4.26 -4.05
C ALA A 29 -12.70 -4.87 -4.14
N ALA A 30 -12.98 -5.89 -3.34
CA ALA A 30 -14.31 -6.50 -3.30
C ALA A 30 -15.35 -5.50 -2.74
N LEU A 31 -16.16 -4.94 -3.64
CA LEU A 31 -17.17 -3.93 -3.35
C LEU A 31 -18.52 -4.37 -3.95
N ARG A 32 -19.56 -4.43 -3.11
CA ARG A 32 -20.92 -4.79 -3.54
C ARG A 32 -21.76 -3.54 -3.74
N VAL A 33 -22.87 -3.69 -4.44
CA VAL A 33 -23.87 -2.64 -4.60
C VAL A 33 -25.21 -3.15 -4.09
N ALA A 34 -25.92 -2.33 -3.33
CA ALA A 34 -27.22 -2.65 -2.74
C ALA A 34 -28.19 -1.48 -2.90
N PRO A 35 -29.52 -1.74 -2.94
CA PRO A 35 -30.51 -0.69 -2.90
C PRO A 35 -30.47 0.03 -1.54
N GLY A 36 -30.44 1.36 -1.59
CA GLY A 36 -30.65 2.25 -0.46
C GLY A 36 -32.09 2.75 -0.40
N PRO A 37 -32.45 3.51 0.64
CA PRO A 37 -33.73 4.21 0.73
C PRO A 37 -33.96 5.13 -0.48
N VAL A 38 -35.20 5.15 -0.97
CA VAL A 38 -35.61 6.01 -2.10
C VAL A 38 -35.37 7.48 -1.76
N GLY A 39 -34.75 8.22 -2.68
CA GLY A 39 -34.40 9.63 -2.52
C GLY A 39 -33.16 9.91 -1.66
N GLU A 40 -32.56 8.90 -1.00
CA GLU A 40 -31.30 9.09 -0.26
C GLU A 40 -30.12 9.25 -1.23
N ARG A 41 -29.20 10.17 -0.90
CA ARG A 41 -27.96 10.31 -1.66
C ARG A 41 -27.12 9.05 -1.52
N ALA A 42 -26.44 8.65 -2.60
CA ALA A 42 -25.56 7.50 -2.60
C ALA A 42 -24.50 7.57 -1.50
N TRP A 43 -24.21 6.45 -0.84
CA TRP A 43 -23.19 6.40 0.21
C TRP A 43 -22.60 5.00 0.31
N THR A 44 -21.47 4.85 1.01
CA THR A 44 -20.83 3.56 1.22
C THR A 44 -20.43 3.35 2.68
N ASP A 45 -20.44 2.08 3.10
CA ASP A 45 -19.83 1.61 4.35
C ASP A 45 -18.39 1.07 4.15
N GLY A 46 -17.84 1.22 2.94
CA GLY A 46 -16.51 0.72 2.56
C GLY A 46 -16.51 -0.70 1.97
N ARG A 47 -17.65 -1.41 1.99
CA ARG A 47 -17.81 -2.76 1.38
C ARG A 47 -19.06 -2.88 0.51
N VAL A 48 -20.06 -2.04 0.77
CA VAL A 48 -21.30 -1.93 0.03
C VAL A 48 -21.51 -0.47 -0.32
N ILE A 49 -21.83 -0.21 -1.59
CA ILE A 49 -22.38 1.08 -2.03
C ILE A 49 -23.90 0.96 -2.01
N PHE A 50 -24.56 1.88 -1.33
CA PHE A 50 -26.01 2.01 -1.28
C PHE A 50 -26.44 3.09 -2.26
N LEU A 51 -27.38 2.76 -3.15
CA LEU A 51 -27.87 3.64 -4.21
C LEU A 51 -29.39 3.67 -4.22
N ASP A 52 -29.95 4.81 -4.59
CA ASP A 52 -31.39 4.89 -4.88
C ASP A 52 -31.73 4.04 -6.12
N ALA A 53 -32.52 2.99 -5.92
CA ALA A 53 -32.89 2.07 -7.00
C ALA A 53 -33.77 2.73 -8.08
N GLU A 54 -34.47 3.82 -7.75
CA GLU A 54 -35.33 4.58 -8.64
C GLU A 54 -34.56 5.63 -9.48
N SER A 55 -33.30 5.88 -9.15
CA SER A 55 -32.46 6.80 -9.93
C SER A 55 -32.15 6.26 -11.33
N THR A 56 -31.90 7.15 -12.29
CA THR A 56 -31.62 6.73 -13.66
C THR A 56 -30.30 5.96 -13.75
N VAL A 57 -30.17 5.07 -14.74
CA VAL A 57 -28.94 4.26 -14.92
C VAL A 57 -27.66 5.12 -15.00
N PRO A 58 -27.62 6.26 -15.73
CA PRO A 58 -26.45 7.13 -15.74
C PRO A 58 -26.12 7.74 -14.37
N GLU A 59 -27.13 8.13 -13.59
CA GLU A 59 -26.94 8.64 -12.22
C GLU A 59 -26.40 7.55 -11.29
N GLN A 60 -26.91 6.32 -11.40
CA GLN A 60 -26.41 5.16 -10.66
C GLN A 60 -24.94 4.89 -10.98
N ILE A 61 -24.58 4.85 -12.28
CA ILE A 61 -23.20 4.63 -12.73
C ILE A 61 -22.27 5.73 -12.22
N THR A 62 -22.72 6.98 -12.25
CA THR A 62 -21.93 8.14 -11.81
C THR A 62 -21.71 8.09 -10.29
N ALA A 63 -22.75 7.84 -9.52
CA ALA A 63 -22.66 7.66 -8.07
C ALA A 63 -21.74 6.50 -7.67
N ILE A 64 -21.82 5.37 -8.39
CA ILE A 64 -20.91 4.23 -8.19
C ILE A 64 -19.48 4.63 -8.48
N ALA A 65 -19.22 5.31 -9.60
CA ALA A 65 -17.88 5.74 -9.98
C ALA A 65 -17.26 6.64 -8.90
N VAL A 66 -18.02 7.59 -8.34
CA VAL A 66 -17.52 8.46 -7.26
C VAL A 66 -17.26 7.66 -5.98
N GLN A 67 -18.24 6.91 -5.49
CA GLN A 67 -18.13 6.20 -4.21
C GLN A 67 -17.05 5.11 -4.25
N ALA A 68 -16.98 4.34 -5.34
CA ALA A 68 -15.94 3.33 -5.55
C ALA A 68 -14.55 3.97 -5.67
N SER A 69 -14.44 5.11 -6.36
CA SER A 69 -13.18 5.85 -6.44
C SER A 69 -12.73 6.34 -5.06
N MET A 70 -13.67 6.79 -4.22
CA MET A 70 -13.36 7.23 -2.85
C MET A 70 -12.84 6.07 -2.00
N VAL A 71 -13.41 4.86 -2.14
CA VAL A 71 -12.88 3.64 -1.52
C VAL A 71 -11.47 3.35 -2.02
N ALA A 72 -11.24 3.32 -3.34
CA ALA A 72 -9.92 3.07 -3.95
C ALA A 72 -8.85 4.07 -3.50
N ALA A 73 -9.24 5.34 -3.36
CA ALA A 73 -8.35 6.43 -2.98
C ALA A 73 -8.02 6.44 -1.48
N GLY A 74 -8.57 5.52 -0.68
CA GLY A 74 -8.35 5.46 0.77
C GLY A 74 -9.04 6.58 1.54
N SER A 75 -10.16 7.10 1.02
CA SER A 75 -10.86 8.27 1.58
C SER A 75 -11.51 8.01 2.94
N PHE A 76 -11.63 6.74 3.32
CA PHE A 76 -12.29 6.28 4.55
C PHE A 76 -11.31 5.66 5.54
N ASP A 77 -10.09 6.19 5.61
CA ASP A 77 -9.12 5.80 6.64
C ASP A 77 -9.73 5.87 8.06
N SER A 78 -9.47 4.87 8.89
CA SER A 78 -10.15 4.70 10.17
C SER A 78 -9.88 5.85 11.16
N GLU A 79 -8.70 6.47 11.12
CA GLU A 79 -8.37 7.61 11.97
C GLU A 79 -9.12 8.86 11.52
N VAL A 80 -9.19 9.07 10.20
CA VAL A 80 -9.93 10.17 9.58
C VAL A 80 -11.43 10.04 9.85
N VAL A 81 -12.00 8.84 9.67
CA VAL A 81 -13.42 8.56 9.94
C VAL A 81 -13.75 8.78 11.42
N ARG A 82 -12.92 8.30 12.36
CA ARG A 82 -13.08 8.57 13.80
C ARG A 82 -13.14 10.07 14.12
N ARG A 83 -12.31 10.87 13.46
CA ARG A 83 -12.31 12.32 13.62
C ARG A 83 -13.54 12.97 13.00
N LEU A 84 -14.04 12.47 11.86
CA LEU A 84 -15.25 12.97 11.18
C LEU A 84 -16.54 12.74 11.98
N VAL A 85 -16.63 11.68 12.78
CA VAL A 85 -17.83 11.36 13.60
C VAL A 85 -18.27 12.53 14.50
N ARG A 86 -17.31 13.32 15.00
CA ARG A 86 -17.56 14.44 15.92
C ARG A 86 -17.68 15.79 15.21
N ARG A 87 -17.79 15.81 13.88
CA ARG A 87 -17.78 17.05 13.08
C ARG A 87 -19.17 17.42 12.58
N PRO A 88 -19.47 18.73 12.48
CA PRO A 88 -20.76 19.20 12.01
C PRO A 88 -20.91 18.97 10.51
N PHE A 89 -22.16 18.94 10.04
CA PHE A 89 -22.51 18.66 8.65
C PHE A 89 -21.74 19.49 7.59
N PRO A 90 -21.49 20.81 7.76
CA PRO A 90 -20.73 21.59 6.78
C PRO A 90 -19.29 21.08 6.58
N VAL A 91 -18.65 20.57 7.64
CA VAL A 91 -17.30 19.99 7.54
C VAL A 91 -17.36 18.67 6.76
N LEU A 92 -18.43 17.88 6.92
CA LEU A 92 -18.62 16.64 6.15
C LEU A 92 -18.81 16.94 4.66
N GLN A 93 -19.58 17.98 4.31
CA GLN A 93 -19.77 18.40 2.91
C GLN A 93 -18.46 18.87 2.28
N ARG A 94 -17.69 19.71 2.99
CA ARG A 94 -16.37 20.17 2.54
C ARG A 94 -15.38 19.02 2.37
N TYR A 95 -15.41 18.04 3.28
CA TYR A 95 -14.58 16.84 3.17
C TYR A 95 -14.99 15.99 1.96
N LEU A 96 -16.30 15.80 1.75
CA LEU A 96 -16.84 15.06 0.60
C LEU A 96 -16.44 15.71 -0.73
N LEU A 97 -16.51 17.03 -0.85
CA LEU A 97 -16.07 17.74 -2.05
C LEU A 97 -14.60 17.43 -2.36
N LEU A 98 -13.71 17.66 -1.39
CA LEU A 98 -12.27 17.45 -1.56
C LEU A 98 -11.93 16.01 -1.90
N GLU A 99 -12.49 15.05 -1.15
CA GLU A 99 -12.23 13.64 -1.38
C GLU A 99 -12.86 13.13 -2.66
N GLY A 100 -14.04 13.62 -3.06
CA GLY A 100 -14.66 13.26 -4.32
C GLY A 100 -13.78 13.66 -5.51
N HIS A 101 -13.33 14.92 -5.57
CA HIS A 101 -12.43 15.35 -6.64
C HIS A 101 -11.07 14.65 -6.59
N ARG A 102 -10.46 14.50 -5.40
CA ARG A 102 -9.19 13.76 -5.23
C ARG A 102 -9.31 12.31 -5.70
N ALA A 103 -10.42 11.65 -5.35
CA ALA A 103 -10.69 10.27 -5.70
C ALA A 103 -10.94 10.08 -7.19
N LEU A 104 -11.71 10.97 -7.81
CA LEU A 104 -11.93 11.00 -9.25
C LEU A 104 -10.60 11.24 -9.99
N ALA A 105 -9.75 12.16 -9.51
CA ALA A 105 -8.42 12.40 -10.08
C ALA A 105 -7.52 11.16 -10.02
N ALA A 106 -7.50 10.48 -8.87
CA ALA A 106 -6.68 9.29 -8.64
C ALA A 106 -7.10 8.10 -9.52
N ASN A 107 -8.36 8.07 -9.93
CA ASN A 107 -8.96 7.03 -10.75
C ASN A 107 -9.40 7.55 -12.13
N ALA A 108 -8.89 8.70 -12.58
CA ALA A 108 -9.34 9.36 -13.81
C ALA A 108 -9.26 8.44 -15.04
N ASP A 109 -8.34 7.48 -15.01
CA ASP A 109 -8.17 6.45 -16.04
C ASP A 109 -9.33 5.46 -16.10
N LEU A 110 -9.97 5.17 -14.97
CA LEU A 110 -11.03 4.17 -14.78
C LEU A 110 -12.46 4.71 -14.89
N LEU A 111 -12.63 6.04 -14.95
CA LEU A 111 -13.96 6.65 -14.86
C LEU A 111 -14.77 6.44 -16.16
N PRO A 112 -16.07 6.09 -16.04
CA PRO A 112 -17.00 6.21 -17.15
C PRO A 112 -17.05 7.65 -17.68
N VAL A 113 -17.28 7.82 -18.99
CA VAL A 113 -17.32 9.15 -19.64
C VAL A 113 -18.27 10.11 -18.91
N VAL A 114 -19.40 9.60 -18.41
CA VAL A 114 -20.41 10.37 -17.68
C VAL A 114 -19.90 10.94 -16.36
N ALA A 115 -18.96 10.26 -15.69
CA ALA A 115 -18.36 10.73 -14.43
C ALA A 115 -17.18 11.69 -14.67
N GLY A 116 -16.65 11.76 -15.90
CA GLY A 116 -15.55 12.64 -16.26
C GLY A 116 -15.89 14.13 -16.18
N SER A 117 -17.17 14.50 -16.37
CA SER A 117 -17.62 15.91 -16.30
C SER A 117 -17.69 16.46 -14.87
N LEU A 118 -17.62 15.60 -13.85
CA LEU A 118 -17.60 16.00 -12.44
C LEU A 118 -16.18 16.31 -11.94
N PHE A 119 -15.17 16.11 -12.78
CA PHE A 119 -13.79 16.31 -12.41
C PHE A 119 -13.40 17.78 -12.47
N ASP A 120 -13.05 18.35 -11.32
CA ASP A 120 -12.36 19.64 -11.22
C ASP A 120 -10.89 19.40 -10.83
N PRO A 121 -9.92 19.64 -11.73
CA PRO A 121 -8.50 19.48 -11.45
C PRO A 121 -8.00 20.44 -10.36
N GLU A 122 -8.53 21.66 -10.26
CA GLU A 122 -8.04 22.64 -9.28
C GLU A 122 -8.35 22.18 -7.85
N THR A 123 -9.59 21.77 -7.59
CA THR A 123 -9.98 21.23 -6.28
C THR A 123 -9.30 19.91 -5.98
N ALA A 124 -9.08 19.04 -6.97
CA ALA A 124 -8.38 17.78 -6.78
C ALA A 124 -6.91 17.95 -6.35
N GLU A 125 -6.23 18.98 -6.86
CA GLU A 125 -4.83 19.28 -6.51
C GLU A 125 -4.66 19.85 -5.10
N LEU A 126 -5.75 20.33 -4.48
CA LEU A 126 -5.71 20.84 -3.11
C LEU A 126 -5.37 19.73 -2.10
N SER A 127 -5.57 18.45 -2.38
CA SER A 127 -5.31 17.41 -1.39
C SER A 127 -4.67 16.16 -1.98
N ASP A 128 -3.68 15.61 -1.28
CA ASP A 128 -2.97 14.39 -1.67
C ASP A 128 -3.35 13.15 -0.86
N CYS A 129 -4.03 13.33 0.29
CA CYS A 129 -4.54 12.25 1.12
C CYS A 129 -5.74 12.68 1.99
N ALA A 130 -6.46 11.69 2.52
CA ALA A 130 -7.63 11.88 3.37
C ALA A 130 -7.35 12.79 4.60
N ALA A 131 -6.18 12.65 5.23
CA ALA A 131 -5.81 13.49 6.38
C ALA A 131 -5.68 14.97 6.00
N THR A 132 -5.09 15.26 4.84
CA THR A 132 -4.97 16.62 4.28
C THR A 132 -6.35 17.19 3.95
N SER A 133 -7.25 16.38 3.36
CA SER A 133 -8.63 16.79 3.06
C SER A 133 -9.41 17.14 4.31
N LEU A 134 -9.26 16.35 5.38
CA LEU A 134 -9.91 16.64 6.67
C LEU A 134 -9.41 17.97 7.26
N ALA A 135 -8.10 18.23 7.20
CA ALA A 135 -7.53 19.48 7.68
C ALA A 135 -8.08 20.70 6.91
N LEU A 136 -8.21 20.59 5.58
CA LEU A 136 -8.81 21.63 4.73
C LEU A 136 -10.31 21.82 4.97
N ALA A 137 -11.03 20.72 5.13
CA ALA A 137 -12.46 20.76 5.44
C ALA A 137 -12.73 21.47 6.76
N MET A 138 -11.83 21.32 7.75
CA MET A 138 -11.88 22.04 9.03
C MET A 138 -11.35 23.48 8.96
N GLY A 139 -10.64 23.85 7.89
CA GLY A 139 -10.08 25.18 7.68
C GLY A 139 -11.07 26.19 7.09
N LYS A 140 -10.57 27.40 6.82
CA LYS A 140 -11.35 28.52 6.24
C LYS A 140 -11.21 28.65 4.72
N HIS A 141 -10.61 27.66 4.04
CA HIS A 141 -10.43 27.73 2.59
C HIS A 141 -11.79 27.84 1.89
N PRO A 142 -11.99 28.78 0.95
CA PRO A 142 -13.23 28.84 0.18
C PRO A 142 -13.36 27.54 -0.63
N LEU A 143 -14.50 26.88 -0.50
CA LEU A 143 -14.83 25.64 -1.21
C LEU A 143 -16.32 25.70 -1.53
N ASP A 144 -16.67 25.24 -2.73
CA ASP A 144 -18.06 25.14 -3.15
C ASP A 144 -18.79 23.99 -2.42
N ASP A 145 -20.09 23.86 -2.67
CA ASP A 145 -20.85 22.71 -2.19
C ASP A 145 -20.59 21.48 -3.10
N PRO A 146 -20.50 20.26 -2.54
CA PRO A 146 -20.28 19.06 -3.34
C PRO A 146 -21.45 18.81 -4.30
N PRO A 147 -21.17 18.41 -5.55
CA PRO A 147 -22.19 17.95 -6.48
C PRO A 147 -23.08 16.86 -5.87
N ARG A 148 -24.35 16.79 -6.26
CA ARG A 148 -25.29 15.81 -5.70
C ARG A 148 -24.83 14.38 -5.96
N GLU A 149 -24.17 14.17 -7.10
CA GLU A 149 -23.59 12.94 -7.60
C GLU A 149 -22.48 12.40 -6.68
N PHE A 150 -21.86 13.27 -5.87
CA PHE A 150 -20.86 12.82 -4.89
C PHE A 150 -21.48 12.05 -3.73
N GLY A 151 -22.79 12.17 -3.54
CA GLY A 151 -23.50 11.39 -2.55
C GLY A 151 -23.42 11.98 -1.14
N ALA A 152 -23.22 11.11 -0.16
CA ALA A 152 -23.13 11.44 1.26
C ALA A 152 -22.09 10.58 1.98
N ILE A 153 -21.58 11.10 3.10
CA ILE A 153 -20.68 10.37 4.01
C ILE A 153 -21.40 10.19 5.33
N HIS A 154 -21.44 8.95 5.83
CA HIS A 154 -21.99 8.61 7.13
C HIS A 154 -20.89 8.05 8.04
N PRO A 155 -20.11 8.91 8.75
CA PRO A 155 -18.93 8.47 9.50
C PRO A 155 -19.24 7.42 10.57
N LYS A 156 -20.39 7.51 11.24
CA LYS A 156 -20.82 6.52 12.26
C LYS A 156 -21.03 5.14 11.64
N ARG A 157 -21.73 5.06 10.50
CA ARG A 157 -22.00 3.80 9.80
C ARG A 157 -20.70 3.17 9.26
N LEU A 158 -19.82 4.00 8.69
CA LEU A 158 -18.48 3.59 8.25
C LEU A 158 -17.65 3.01 9.39
N LEU A 159 -17.60 3.69 10.54
CA LEU A 159 -16.82 3.23 11.68
C LEU A 159 -17.34 1.90 12.23
N THR A 160 -18.65 1.76 12.41
CA THR A 160 -19.26 0.50 12.86
C THR A 160 -19.01 -0.65 11.88
N ALA A 161 -19.03 -0.40 10.57
CA ALA A 161 -18.71 -1.42 9.58
C ALA A 161 -17.23 -1.85 9.64
N GLN A 162 -16.32 -0.91 9.89
CA GLN A 162 -14.89 -1.18 10.06
C GLN A 162 -14.59 -1.96 11.35
N GLU A 163 -15.23 -1.62 12.46
CA GLU A 163 -15.09 -2.31 13.75
C GLU A 163 -15.56 -3.77 13.65
N LYS A 164 -16.76 -4.00 13.08
CA LYS A 164 -17.27 -5.36 12.82
C LYS A 164 -16.36 -6.20 11.93
N LEU A 165 -15.60 -5.55 11.04
CA LEU A 165 -14.62 -6.23 10.20
C LEU A 165 -13.36 -6.60 10.98
N ALA A 166 -12.85 -5.69 11.81
CA ALA A 166 -11.69 -5.94 12.67
C ALA A 166 -11.97 -7.10 13.64
N GLU A 167 -13.18 -7.16 14.21
CA GLU A 167 -13.63 -8.26 15.07
C GLU A 167 -13.66 -9.61 14.34
N ARG A 168 -14.07 -9.64 13.06
CA ARG A 168 -14.08 -10.88 12.24
C ARG A 168 -12.71 -11.30 11.73
N ALA A 169 -11.75 -10.37 11.69
CA ALA A 169 -10.39 -10.62 11.24
C ALA A 169 -9.43 -10.96 12.40
N ALA A 170 -9.86 -10.77 13.65
CA ALA A 170 -9.11 -11.21 14.81
C ALA A 170 -9.12 -12.76 14.87
N PRO A 171 -7.96 -13.42 14.93
CA PRO A 171 -7.91 -14.86 15.23
C PRO A 171 -8.47 -15.09 16.63
N ASP A 172 -9.28 -16.15 16.76
CA ASP A 172 -9.95 -16.56 18.00
C ASP A 172 -8.93 -16.75 19.13
N ALA A 173 -8.74 -15.71 19.93
CA ALA A 173 -7.96 -15.73 21.16
C ALA A 173 -8.93 -15.77 22.34
N ARG A 174 -9.77 -16.81 22.39
CA ARG A 174 -10.30 -17.29 23.67
C ARG A 174 -9.34 -18.36 24.20
N PRO A 175 -8.77 -18.20 25.40
CA PRO A 175 -8.14 -19.32 26.08
C PRO A 175 -9.20 -20.41 26.31
N PRO A 176 -8.85 -21.70 26.26
CA PRO A 176 -9.74 -22.74 26.75
C PRO A 176 -9.87 -22.52 28.26
N ASP A 177 -11.04 -22.08 28.72
CA ASP A 177 -11.34 -22.14 30.15
C ASP A 177 -11.29 -23.61 30.57
N SER A 178 -10.45 -23.83 31.56
CA SER A 178 -10.17 -25.11 32.20
C SER A 178 -11.46 -25.80 32.62
N ALA A 179 -11.59 -27.05 32.19
CA ALA A 179 -12.48 -28.01 32.80
C ALA A 179 -12.06 -28.23 34.27
N ASP A 180 -12.97 -27.97 35.20
CA ASP A 180 -13.04 -28.70 36.45
C ASP A 180 -14.36 -29.51 36.46
N PRO A 181 -14.33 -30.78 36.88
CA PRO A 181 -15.50 -31.66 36.95
C PRO A 181 -16.21 -31.53 38.31
N GLU A 182 -17.37 -32.19 38.43
CA GLU A 182 -18.24 -32.33 39.62
C GLU A 182 -19.23 -31.14 39.74
N ASP A 183 -20.56 -31.25 39.71
CA ASP A 183 -21.44 -32.28 40.27
C ASP A 183 -22.90 -32.16 39.74
N GLU A 184 -23.54 -33.31 39.61
CA GLU A 184 -24.94 -33.68 39.90
C GLU A 184 -26.16 -32.80 39.51
N SER A 185 -26.86 -33.29 38.47
CA SER A 185 -28.28 -33.74 38.52
C SER A 185 -29.42 -32.70 38.37
N PRO A 186 -30.63 -33.13 37.91
CA PRO A 186 -31.46 -32.39 36.95
C PRO A 186 -32.85 -31.97 37.51
N ASP A 187 -33.70 -31.49 36.57
CA ASP A 187 -35.13 -31.17 36.70
C ASP A 187 -35.40 -29.72 37.20
N GLU A 188 -36.40 -28.94 36.76
CA GLU A 188 -37.74 -29.24 36.26
C GLU A 188 -38.23 -28.18 35.24
N GLN A 189 -39.36 -28.55 34.67
CA GLN A 189 -40.29 -28.00 33.70
C GLN A 189 -40.89 -26.59 33.92
N ASP A 190 -41.43 -26.12 32.80
CA ASP A 190 -42.66 -25.33 32.59
C ASP A 190 -42.67 -23.78 32.56
N ASP A 191 -43.06 -23.34 31.36
CA ASP A 191 -44.16 -22.44 31.01
C ASP A 191 -44.06 -20.90 31.07
N ASP A 192 -44.23 -20.38 29.86
CA ASP A 192 -45.13 -19.31 29.43
C ASP A 192 -44.81 -17.81 29.62
N GLU A 193 -44.70 -17.21 28.43
CA GLU A 193 -45.35 -16.00 27.94
C GLU A 193 -45.18 -14.64 28.65
N SER A 194 -44.74 -13.71 27.79
CA SER A 194 -45.30 -12.36 27.61
C SER A 194 -44.80 -11.24 28.52
N GLY A 195 -44.59 -10.09 27.88
CA GLY A 195 -44.71 -8.79 28.54
C GLY A 195 -43.45 -7.95 28.57
N GLY A 196 -43.36 -7.08 27.56
CA GLY A 196 -42.74 -5.75 27.55
C GLY A 196 -41.81 -5.33 28.70
N LYS A 197 -40.55 -5.01 28.35
CA LYS A 197 -39.66 -4.21 29.19
C LYS A 197 -39.36 -2.85 28.57
N LEU A 198 -39.96 -1.83 29.17
CA LEU A 198 -39.41 -0.51 29.51
C LEU A 198 -40.08 -0.15 30.86
N PRO A 199 -39.43 0.50 31.83
CA PRO A 199 -38.62 1.70 31.62
C PRO A 199 -37.33 1.81 32.48
N ALA A 200 -36.63 2.91 32.20
CA ALA A 200 -35.45 3.49 32.82
C ALA A 200 -35.25 3.24 34.32
N LEU A 201 -33.98 3.15 34.74
CA LEU A 201 -33.48 3.85 35.92
C LEU A 201 -31.96 4.12 35.76
N PHE A 202 -31.61 5.40 35.81
CA PHE A 202 -30.30 5.86 36.29
C PHE A 202 -30.19 5.58 37.80
N ASP A 203 -28.93 5.53 38.26
CA ASP A 203 -28.43 5.49 39.64
C ASP A 203 -28.24 4.13 40.35
N ASN A 204 -26.96 3.74 40.38
CA ASN A 204 -26.13 3.30 41.51
C ASN A 204 -24.82 2.80 40.88
N VAL A 205 -23.71 3.55 40.82
CA VAL A 205 -22.84 4.00 41.91
C VAL A 205 -22.60 2.89 42.94
N VAL A 206 -21.32 2.51 43.02
CA VAL A 206 -20.67 1.54 43.93
C VAL A 206 -20.61 0.09 43.44
N GLY A 207 -19.41 -0.31 43.00
CA GLY A 207 -18.90 -1.66 43.27
C GLY A 207 -18.50 -2.49 42.04
N GLY A 208 -17.20 -2.50 41.74
CA GLY A 208 -16.53 -3.76 41.36
C GLY A 208 -15.88 -3.87 39.98
N GLN A 209 -14.57 -4.17 40.03
CA GLN A 209 -13.94 -5.23 39.23
C GLN A 209 -13.64 -4.94 37.75
N GLY A 210 -12.91 -3.85 37.48
CA GLY A 210 -12.21 -3.65 36.20
C GLY A 210 -10.68 -3.69 36.37
N PRO A 211 -9.92 -4.15 35.36
CA PRO A 211 -8.44 -4.24 35.40
C PRO A 211 -7.74 -2.88 35.66
N LEU A 212 -8.43 -1.77 35.40
CA LEU A 212 -7.95 -0.41 35.68
C LEU A 212 -7.90 -0.07 37.18
N ALA A 213 -8.72 -0.69 38.02
CA ALA A 213 -8.70 -0.46 39.48
C ALA A 213 -7.49 -1.10 40.17
N ARG A 214 -6.93 -2.19 39.60
CA ARG A 214 -5.68 -2.81 40.11
C ARG A 214 -4.46 -1.98 39.76
N LEU A 215 -4.49 -1.28 38.63
CA LEU A 215 -3.41 -0.38 38.22
C LEU A 215 -3.40 0.91 39.06
N PHE A 216 -4.58 1.43 39.42
CA PHE A 216 -4.69 2.62 40.29
C PHE A 216 -4.29 2.35 41.75
N ARG A 217 -4.50 1.12 42.26
CA ARG A 217 -4.06 0.72 43.61
C ARG A 217 -2.55 0.53 43.73
N ARG A 218 -1.84 0.29 42.62
CA ARG A 218 -0.38 0.11 42.58
C ARG A 218 0.38 1.42 42.40
N MET A 219 -0.27 2.47 41.92
CA MET A 219 0.30 3.83 41.84
C MET A 219 0.09 4.66 43.11
N LEU A 220 -0.81 4.26 44.01
CA LEU A 220 -1.12 4.98 45.25
C LEU A 220 -0.47 4.37 46.51
N SER A 221 0.47 3.43 46.36
CA SER A 221 1.11 2.73 47.49
C SER A 221 2.64 2.83 47.53
N LEU A 222 3.21 3.95 47.10
CA LEU A 222 4.63 4.28 47.35
C LEU A 222 4.71 5.71 47.88
N GLY A 223 4.49 5.85 49.20
CA GLY A 223 4.64 7.11 49.90
C GLY A 223 4.25 7.08 51.38
N ARG A 224 5.11 6.50 52.23
CA ARG A 224 5.42 6.79 53.66
C ARG A 224 6.21 5.58 54.19
N GLU A 225 7.38 5.69 54.80
CA GLU A 225 7.88 6.55 55.91
C GLU A 225 9.35 6.95 55.64
N SER A 226 10.04 7.93 56.25
CA SER A 226 10.05 8.47 57.61
C SER A 226 10.66 9.89 57.61
N GLU A 227 10.27 10.71 58.59
CA GLU A 227 10.69 12.10 58.81
C GLU A 227 12.12 12.26 59.33
N GLY A 228 12.76 13.39 58.98
CA GLY A 228 13.77 14.02 59.82
C GLY A 228 14.86 14.81 59.07
N GLY A 229 14.77 16.15 59.07
CA GLY A 229 15.94 17.02 58.90
C GLY A 229 15.86 18.07 57.80
N ILE A 230 15.82 19.33 58.23
CA ILE A 230 15.69 20.55 57.40
C ILE A 230 17.04 20.92 56.76
N THR A 231 17.01 21.39 55.50
CA THR A 231 17.76 22.53 54.88
C THR A 231 18.26 22.24 53.46
N GLY A 232 18.15 23.23 52.58
CA GLY A 232 19.02 23.40 51.40
C GLY A 232 18.39 23.06 50.04
N GLY A 233 18.21 24.06 49.19
CA GLY A 233 17.62 23.94 47.86
C GLY A 233 18.50 23.22 46.82
N GLY A 234 17.85 22.81 45.73
CA GLY A 234 18.51 22.25 44.55
C GLY A 234 17.50 21.59 43.61
N VAL A 235 17.30 22.19 42.44
CA VAL A 235 16.48 21.64 41.34
C VAL A 235 17.24 20.45 40.70
N PRO A 236 16.64 19.24 40.54
CA PRO A 236 17.34 18.15 39.86
C PRO A 236 17.13 18.19 38.34
N LYS A 237 18.23 18.04 37.61
CA LYS A 237 18.31 17.81 36.16
C LYS A 237 18.13 16.31 35.87
N SER A 238 17.21 15.94 34.99
CA SER A 238 17.17 14.60 34.40
C SER A 238 18.09 14.51 33.17
N ALA A 239 18.78 13.38 33.08
CA ALA A 239 20.01 13.18 32.33
C ALA A 239 19.81 12.96 30.82
N ARG A 240 20.64 13.64 30.03
CA ARG A 240 20.83 13.49 28.60
C ARG A 240 22.07 12.60 28.40
N ALA A 241 21.89 11.39 27.89
CA ALA A 241 23.00 10.48 27.60
C ALA A 241 23.74 10.96 26.33
N LEU A 242 24.90 11.57 26.54
CA LEU A 242 25.83 12.03 25.50
C LEU A 242 26.85 10.92 25.25
N VAL A 243 26.81 10.29 24.07
CA VAL A 243 27.87 9.38 23.60
C VAL A 243 29.06 10.23 23.16
N LYS A 244 30.21 10.03 23.82
CA LYS A 244 31.50 10.67 23.50
C LYS A 244 32.11 10.04 22.24
N PRO A 245 32.60 10.83 21.26
CA PRO A 245 33.48 10.32 20.21
C PRO A 245 34.92 10.18 20.75
N GLY A 246 35.54 9.05 20.45
CA GLY A 246 36.94 8.75 20.77
C GLY A 246 37.92 9.57 19.94
N ARG A 247 38.96 10.09 20.60
CA ARG A 247 40.10 10.81 20.01
C ARG A 247 40.93 9.87 19.14
N ILE A 248 41.12 10.21 17.87
CA ILE A 248 42.22 9.70 17.04
C ILE A 248 43.30 10.79 17.03
N ASN A 249 44.52 10.41 17.42
CA ASN A 249 45.70 11.28 17.48
C ASN A 249 46.09 11.76 16.07
N THR A 250 46.17 13.08 15.91
CA THR A 250 46.85 13.76 14.81
C THR A 250 48.34 13.94 15.14
N GLY A 251 49.21 13.46 14.26
CA GLY A 251 50.63 13.83 14.23
C GLY A 251 51.19 13.58 12.84
N GLY A 252 51.41 14.64 12.06
CA GLY A 252 52.03 14.53 10.74
C GLY A 252 51.64 15.67 9.80
N THR A 253 52.41 16.76 9.89
CA THR A 253 52.48 17.94 9.02
C THR A 253 52.26 17.70 7.52
N GLY A 254 51.33 18.46 6.93
CA GLY A 254 51.17 18.65 5.48
C GLY A 254 50.23 19.82 5.19
N THR A 255 50.72 20.81 4.47
CA THR A 255 50.11 22.09 4.07
C THR A 255 48.68 22.01 3.48
N PRO A 256 47.84 23.05 3.65
CA PRO A 256 46.48 23.07 3.12
C PRO A 256 46.51 23.44 1.64
N ILE A 257 46.29 22.46 0.77
CA ILE A 257 45.93 22.72 -0.62
C ILE A 257 44.60 22.01 -0.87
N ALA A 258 43.68 22.75 -1.50
CA ALA A 258 42.34 22.36 -1.95
C ALA A 258 41.18 22.58 -0.97
N ALA A 259 41.01 23.82 -0.51
CA ALA A 259 39.69 24.37 -0.17
C ALA A 259 38.97 25.04 -1.38
N ASP A 260 39.55 24.96 -2.58
CA ASP A 260 39.02 25.57 -3.82
C ASP A 260 38.77 24.58 -4.97
N ALA A 261 38.64 23.28 -4.68
CA ALA A 261 38.30 22.27 -5.69
C ALA A 261 36.81 21.84 -5.63
N VAL A 262 35.90 22.76 -5.25
CA VAL A 262 34.44 22.53 -5.26
C VAL A 262 33.75 23.18 -6.48
N ALA A 263 34.53 23.77 -7.39
CA ALA A 263 34.04 24.25 -8.68
C ALA A 263 34.76 23.49 -9.80
N ASP A 264 34.15 22.38 -10.25
CA ASP A 264 34.32 21.71 -11.57
C ASP A 264 34.17 20.17 -11.54
N LEU A 265 33.31 19.63 -10.67
CA LEU A 265 32.72 18.32 -10.92
C LEU A 265 31.46 18.52 -11.76
N ARG A 266 31.53 18.08 -13.02
CA ARG A 266 30.38 17.88 -13.90
C ARG A 266 29.18 17.35 -13.09
N ARG A 267 28.00 17.92 -13.34
CA ARG A 267 26.70 17.39 -12.86
C ARG A 267 26.44 16.02 -13.52
N ASP A 268 27.18 15.00 -13.14
CA ASP A 268 26.98 13.62 -13.58
C ASP A 268 25.91 12.99 -12.68
N GLY A 269 24.66 13.41 -12.87
CA GLY A 269 23.51 12.90 -12.13
C GLY A 269 22.18 13.37 -12.72
N LEU A 270 21.17 12.51 -12.63
CA LEU A 270 19.82 12.81 -13.08
C LEU A 270 19.09 13.60 -12.01
N SER A 271 18.49 14.72 -12.39
CA SER A 271 17.71 15.55 -11.46
C SER A 271 16.24 15.13 -11.44
N TYR A 272 15.69 14.97 -10.24
CA TYR A 272 14.32 14.56 -9.99
C TYR A 272 13.56 15.60 -9.18
N PRO A 273 12.23 15.73 -9.40
CA PRO A 273 11.40 16.57 -8.56
C PRO A 273 11.20 15.96 -7.17
N GLU A 274 10.98 16.80 -6.17
CA GLU A 274 10.53 16.42 -4.82
C GLU A 274 9.14 16.99 -4.56
N TRP A 275 8.24 16.18 -4.01
CA TRP A 275 6.92 16.63 -3.59
C TRP A 275 7.03 17.38 -2.25
N ASP A 276 6.63 18.65 -2.26
CA ASP A 276 6.54 19.45 -1.05
C ASP A 276 5.11 19.41 -0.53
N VAL A 277 4.84 18.56 0.46
CA VAL A 277 3.48 18.41 1.04
C VAL A 277 2.97 19.68 1.71
N HIS A 278 3.87 20.51 2.27
CA HIS A 278 3.46 21.75 2.93
C HIS A 278 3.01 22.81 1.91
N ARG A 279 3.65 22.84 0.74
CA ARG A 279 3.31 23.77 -0.35
C ARG A 279 2.44 23.15 -1.45
N ARG A 280 2.16 21.85 -1.36
CA ARG A 280 1.40 21.04 -2.33
C ARG A 280 1.84 21.23 -3.78
N ARG A 281 3.15 21.29 -3.98
CA ARG A 281 3.72 21.48 -5.31
C ARG A 281 5.01 20.72 -5.45
N TYR A 282 5.35 20.38 -6.69
CA TYR A 282 6.66 19.85 -6.98
C TYR A 282 7.72 20.94 -6.90
N ARG A 283 8.86 20.58 -6.32
CA ARG A 283 10.11 21.33 -6.46
C ARG A 283 10.89 20.72 -7.63
N PRO A 284 10.87 21.33 -8.82
CA PRO A 284 11.52 20.75 -9.99
C PRO A 284 13.04 20.72 -9.82
N GLY A 285 13.69 19.65 -10.29
CA GLY A 285 15.15 19.50 -10.26
C GLY A 285 15.78 19.58 -8.87
N TRP A 286 15.02 19.26 -7.82
CA TRP A 286 15.43 19.49 -6.44
C TRP A 286 16.39 18.42 -5.92
N CYS A 287 16.17 17.17 -6.31
CA CYS A 287 17.02 16.04 -5.96
C CYS A 287 17.94 15.71 -7.13
N THR A 288 19.22 15.43 -6.88
CA THR A 288 20.14 14.91 -7.90
C THR A 288 20.60 13.52 -7.50
N VAL A 289 20.33 12.55 -8.37
CA VAL A 289 20.70 11.15 -8.19
C VAL A 289 21.89 10.85 -9.10
N ALA A 290 23.01 10.43 -8.51
CA ALA A 290 24.20 10.03 -9.22
C ALA A 290 24.40 8.51 -9.10
N GLU A 291 24.54 7.85 -10.24
CA GLU A 291 24.88 6.44 -10.29
C GLU A 291 26.39 6.22 -10.12
N SER A 292 26.76 5.21 -9.35
CA SER A 292 28.15 4.76 -9.25
C SER A 292 28.22 3.27 -8.97
N ASP A 293 29.33 2.63 -9.31
CA ASP A 293 29.53 1.21 -8.98
C ASP A 293 30.12 1.11 -7.56
N PRO A 294 29.66 0.17 -6.70
CA PRO A 294 30.31 -0.12 -5.43
C PRO A 294 31.78 -0.46 -5.67
N ARG A 295 32.67 0.09 -4.84
CA ARG A 295 34.07 -0.31 -4.85
C ARG A 295 34.14 -1.74 -4.31
N PRO A 296 34.64 -2.72 -5.09
CA PRO A 296 34.77 -4.09 -4.60
C PRO A 296 35.73 -4.09 -3.41
N GLY A 297 35.25 -4.52 -2.25
CA GLY A 297 36.08 -4.79 -1.07
C GLY A 297 36.41 -6.28 -0.95
N ASP A 298 37.27 -6.62 0.02
CA ASP A 298 37.65 -8.01 0.34
C ASP A 298 36.60 -8.77 1.16
N HIS A 299 35.34 -8.30 1.14
CA HIS A 299 34.27 -8.95 1.88
C HIS A 299 34.00 -10.35 1.31
N PRO A 300 33.72 -11.35 2.18
CA PRO A 300 33.37 -12.69 1.72
C PRO A 300 32.12 -12.61 0.84
N ILE A 301 32.17 -13.31 -0.30
CA ILE A 301 31.04 -13.38 -1.22
C ILE A 301 29.88 -14.06 -0.48
N PRO A 302 28.72 -13.40 -0.35
CA PRO A 302 27.58 -14.00 0.31
C PRO A 302 27.13 -15.23 -0.45
N LEU A 303 27.13 -16.39 0.21
CA LEU A 303 26.53 -17.60 -0.31
C LEU A 303 25.02 -17.45 -0.23
N ALA A 304 24.37 -17.30 -1.38
CA ALA A 304 22.91 -17.26 -1.44
C ALA A 304 22.35 -18.66 -1.09
N PRO A 305 21.54 -18.82 -0.03
CA PRO A 305 20.72 -20.02 0.08
C PRO A 305 19.67 -19.94 -1.04
N VAL A 306 19.86 -20.72 -2.09
CA VAL A 306 18.86 -20.86 -3.16
C VAL A 306 17.61 -21.49 -2.55
N SER A 307 16.64 -20.65 -2.18
CA SER A 307 15.39 -21.12 -1.61
C SER A 307 14.51 -21.72 -2.71
N ASN A 308 14.45 -23.05 -2.77
CA ASN A 308 13.52 -23.78 -3.63
C ASN A 308 12.05 -23.38 -3.38
N ALA A 309 11.72 -22.92 -2.17
CA ALA A 309 10.39 -22.39 -1.86
C ALA A 309 10.15 -21.05 -2.58
N LEU A 310 11.12 -20.12 -2.53
CA LEU A 310 11.04 -18.84 -3.22
C LEU A 310 10.95 -19.02 -4.74
N MET A 311 11.77 -19.89 -5.32
CA MET A 311 11.71 -20.18 -6.76
C MET A 311 10.34 -20.75 -7.17
N ARG A 312 9.77 -21.68 -6.40
CA ARG A 312 8.42 -22.22 -6.66
C ARG A 312 7.35 -21.15 -6.53
N ALA A 313 7.44 -20.29 -5.51
CA ALA A 313 6.50 -19.20 -5.28
C ALA A 313 6.50 -18.21 -6.45
N LEU A 314 7.68 -17.83 -6.94
CA LEU A 314 7.84 -16.91 -8.07
C LEU A 314 7.54 -17.57 -9.43
N ALA A 315 7.82 -18.87 -9.61
CA ALA A 315 7.48 -19.60 -10.84
C ALA A 315 5.96 -19.61 -11.09
N ARG A 316 5.14 -19.67 -10.02
CA ARG A 316 3.68 -19.56 -10.12
C ARG A 316 3.20 -18.19 -10.61
N LEU A 317 4.04 -17.15 -10.59
CA LEU A 317 3.73 -15.85 -11.19
C LEU A 317 3.92 -15.87 -12.72
N ARG A 318 4.72 -16.79 -13.25
CA ARG A 318 4.92 -16.97 -14.70
C ARG A 318 3.80 -17.77 -15.35
N SER A 319 3.13 -18.64 -14.61
CA SER A 319 2.07 -19.50 -15.13
C SER A 319 0.72 -18.79 -15.23
N SER A 320 0.67 -17.62 -15.88
CA SER A 320 -0.61 -17.07 -16.34
C SER A 320 -0.89 -17.67 -17.72
N LEU A 321 -1.96 -18.45 -17.82
CA LEU A 321 -2.57 -18.78 -19.11
C LEU A 321 -3.14 -17.49 -19.69
N ASP A 322 -2.71 -17.13 -20.89
CA ASP A 322 -3.34 -16.07 -21.66
C ASP A 322 -4.34 -16.71 -22.61
N HIS A 323 -5.55 -16.16 -22.66
CA HIS A 323 -6.62 -16.69 -23.50
C HIS A 323 -6.61 -15.90 -24.81
N LYS A 324 -6.21 -16.57 -25.89
CA LYS A 324 -6.30 -15.99 -27.23
C LYS A 324 -7.67 -16.30 -27.79
N HIS A 325 -8.45 -15.24 -27.96
CA HIS A 325 -9.77 -15.25 -28.57
C HIS A 325 -9.69 -15.38 -30.09
N ARG A 326 -10.81 -15.76 -30.71
CA ARG A 326 -10.98 -15.89 -32.16
C ARG A 326 -9.90 -16.73 -32.84
N ARG A 327 -9.79 -18.00 -32.45
CA ARG A 327 -8.82 -18.98 -32.99
C ARG A 327 -9.56 -20.10 -33.71
N MET A 328 -8.93 -20.69 -34.72
CA MET A 328 -9.47 -21.82 -35.50
C MET A 328 -9.58 -23.10 -34.68
N GLN A 329 -8.78 -23.22 -33.63
CA GLN A 329 -8.74 -24.34 -32.72
C GLN A 329 -8.34 -23.83 -31.35
N GLY A 330 -8.90 -24.42 -30.30
CA GLY A 330 -8.65 -24.02 -28.93
C GLY A 330 -9.25 -24.98 -27.92
N ASP A 331 -9.08 -24.66 -26.65
CA ASP A 331 -9.52 -25.47 -25.52
C ASP A 331 -10.99 -25.22 -25.17
N ASP A 332 -11.52 -24.04 -25.53
CA ASP A 332 -12.89 -23.61 -25.26
C ASP A 332 -13.47 -22.81 -26.44
N ILE A 333 -14.77 -22.51 -26.39
CA ILE A 333 -15.49 -21.77 -27.42
C ILE A 333 -15.62 -20.29 -27.04
N ASP A 334 -15.27 -19.41 -27.98
CA ASP A 334 -15.47 -17.97 -27.88
C ASP A 334 -16.91 -17.65 -28.31
N VAL A 335 -17.79 -17.46 -27.32
CA VAL A 335 -19.23 -17.24 -27.56
C VAL A 335 -19.47 -16.00 -28.42
N ASP A 336 -18.72 -14.92 -28.21
CA ASP A 336 -18.85 -13.69 -29.00
C ASP A 336 -18.46 -13.94 -30.45
N ALA A 337 -17.37 -14.68 -30.69
CA ALA A 337 -16.93 -15.06 -32.02
C ALA A 337 -17.95 -15.98 -32.73
N VAL A 338 -18.57 -16.93 -32.02
CA VAL A 338 -19.64 -17.78 -32.57
C VAL A 338 -20.85 -16.96 -33.00
N VAL A 339 -21.25 -15.99 -32.17
CA VAL A 339 -22.37 -15.09 -32.48
C VAL A 339 -22.05 -14.26 -33.71
N ASP A 340 -20.87 -13.64 -33.75
CA ASP A 340 -20.39 -12.87 -34.91
C ASP A 340 -20.35 -13.72 -36.19
N GLU A 341 -19.85 -14.95 -36.09
CA GLU A 341 -19.77 -15.90 -37.20
C GLU A 341 -21.16 -16.30 -37.70
N ARG A 342 -22.10 -16.55 -36.78
CA ARG A 342 -23.48 -16.89 -37.13
C ARG A 342 -24.18 -15.73 -37.85
N VAL A 343 -23.93 -14.49 -37.42
CA VAL A 343 -24.45 -13.28 -38.08
C VAL A 343 -23.85 -13.14 -39.49
N GLN A 344 -22.56 -13.42 -39.66
CA GLN A 344 -21.90 -13.40 -40.98
C GLN A 344 -22.47 -14.45 -41.94
N LEU A 345 -22.69 -15.68 -41.47
CA LEU A 345 -23.32 -16.72 -42.28
C LEU A 345 -24.74 -16.34 -42.71
N LEU A 346 -25.53 -15.77 -41.80
CA LEU A 346 -26.90 -15.33 -42.10
C LEU A 346 -26.94 -14.14 -43.07
N SER A 347 -25.88 -13.32 -43.10
CA SER A 347 -25.72 -12.21 -44.05
C SER A 347 -25.07 -12.61 -45.37
N GLY A 348 -24.77 -13.90 -45.57
CA GLY A 348 -24.21 -14.45 -46.80
C GLY A 348 -22.69 -14.30 -46.94
N ALA A 349 -22.00 -13.88 -45.88
CA ALA A 349 -20.54 -13.89 -45.83
C ALA A 349 -20.02 -15.33 -45.53
N SER A 350 -18.78 -15.60 -45.93
CA SER A 350 -18.07 -16.83 -45.60
C SER A 350 -17.01 -16.54 -44.54
N PRO A 351 -17.31 -16.74 -43.24
CA PRO A 351 -16.36 -16.55 -42.17
C PRO A 351 -15.28 -17.63 -42.18
N ASP A 352 -14.20 -17.38 -41.46
CA ASP A 352 -13.00 -18.22 -41.41
C ASP A 352 -13.09 -19.37 -40.41
N GLY A 353 -14.04 -19.38 -39.46
CA GLY A 353 -14.20 -20.48 -38.49
C GLY A 353 -13.42 -20.26 -37.18
N ALA A 354 -12.96 -19.04 -36.93
CA ALA A 354 -12.14 -18.69 -35.79
C ALA A 354 -12.98 -18.50 -34.51
N VAL A 355 -13.64 -19.55 -34.04
CA VAL A 355 -14.62 -19.52 -32.93
C VAL A 355 -14.10 -20.02 -31.58
N TYR A 356 -12.82 -20.38 -31.49
CA TYR A 356 -12.26 -21.00 -30.29
C TYR A 356 -11.39 -20.03 -29.48
N ILE A 357 -11.26 -20.33 -28.20
CA ILE A 357 -10.32 -19.73 -27.25
C ILE A 357 -9.15 -20.70 -27.06
N GLU A 358 -7.93 -20.26 -27.37
CA GLU A 358 -6.70 -21.02 -27.16
C GLU A 358 -6.01 -20.56 -25.86
N SER A 359 -5.78 -21.47 -24.91
CA SER A 359 -5.07 -21.16 -23.66
C SER A 359 -3.56 -21.28 -23.87
N VAL A 360 -2.92 -20.16 -24.20
CA VAL A 360 -1.48 -20.16 -24.44
C VAL A 360 -0.74 -19.93 -23.12
N ARG A 361 0.24 -20.78 -22.83
CA ARG A 361 1.22 -20.51 -21.77
C ARG A 361 2.11 -19.36 -22.22
N CYS A 362 1.76 -18.14 -21.82
CA CYS A 362 2.65 -17.02 -21.95
C CYS A 362 3.77 -17.14 -20.91
N THR A 363 5.02 -17.00 -21.35
CA THR A 363 6.11 -16.59 -20.47
C THR A 363 6.07 -15.07 -20.40
N PRO A 364 5.46 -14.44 -19.37
CA PRO A 364 5.48 -12.99 -19.31
C PRO A 364 6.93 -12.51 -19.23
N ASP A 365 7.33 -11.65 -20.16
CA ASP A 365 8.55 -10.86 -20.00
C ASP A 365 8.31 -9.95 -18.80
N LEU A 366 9.09 -10.16 -17.74
CA LEU A 366 9.01 -9.42 -16.48
C LEU A 366 10.36 -8.75 -16.24
N ALA A 367 10.34 -7.43 -16.19
CA ALA A 367 11.44 -6.59 -15.78
C ALA A 367 11.25 -6.17 -14.32
N VAL A 368 12.20 -6.51 -13.46
CA VAL A 368 12.17 -6.20 -12.03
C VAL A 368 13.32 -5.29 -11.65
N VAL A 369 13.01 -4.12 -11.10
CA VAL A 369 13.99 -3.23 -10.47
C VAL A 369 13.93 -3.43 -8.95
N VAL A 370 15.02 -3.88 -8.36
CA VAL A 370 15.16 -4.00 -6.91
C VAL A 370 15.98 -2.82 -6.40
N LEU A 371 15.38 -2.02 -5.52
CA LEU A 371 16.03 -0.94 -4.78
C LEU A 371 16.26 -1.40 -3.35
N LEU A 372 17.52 -1.50 -2.95
CA LEU A 372 17.96 -1.85 -1.61
C LEU A 372 18.37 -0.60 -0.85
N ASP A 373 17.68 -0.31 0.25
CA ASP A 373 18.05 0.75 1.16
C ASP A 373 19.34 0.37 1.90
N ILE A 374 20.38 1.19 1.77
CA ILE A 374 21.67 1.00 2.45
C ILE A 374 21.97 2.18 3.36
N SER A 375 20.93 2.80 3.91
CA SER A 375 21.07 3.94 4.82
C SER A 375 21.59 3.57 6.20
N GLY A 376 21.99 4.57 6.98
CA GLY A 376 22.54 4.37 8.33
C GLY A 376 21.59 3.64 9.30
N SER A 377 20.26 3.71 9.12
CA SER A 377 19.31 2.95 9.94
C SER A 377 19.37 1.45 9.67
N ALA A 378 19.84 1.03 8.49
CA ALA A 378 20.05 -0.38 8.18
C ALA A 378 21.18 -1.00 9.04
N ALA A 379 22.06 -0.20 9.64
CA ALA A 379 23.09 -0.70 10.57
C ALA A 379 22.54 -1.12 11.95
N LEU A 380 21.24 -0.90 12.23
CA LEU A 380 20.62 -1.26 13.50
C LEU A 380 20.60 -2.79 13.69
N PRO A 381 20.65 -3.27 14.95
CA PRO A 381 20.45 -4.69 15.25
C PRO A 381 19.08 -5.14 14.75
N SER A 382 19.03 -6.33 14.16
CA SER A 382 17.77 -6.94 13.79
C SER A 382 17.26 -7.89 14.87
N ILE A 383 15.93 -8.07 14.93
CA ILE A 383 15.21 -9.02 15.80
C ILE A 383 15.78 -10.44 15.67
N SER A 384 16.16 -10.82 14.45
CA SER A 384 16.59 -12.18 14.11
C SER A 384 18.11 -12.39 14.20
N GLY A 385 18.84 -11.43 14.78
CA GLY A 385 20.29 -11.43 14.86
C GLY A 385 20.98 -10.80 13.65
N GLY A 386 22.20 -10.31 13.85
CA GLY A 386 22.92 -9.50 12.86
C GLY A 386 22.32 -8.10 12.70
N THR A 387 22.64 -7.43 11.58
CA THR A 387 22.09 -6.10 11.26
C THR A 387 20.87 -6.20 10.34
N VAL A 388 20.00 -5.20 10.39
CA VAL A 388 18.88 -5.06 9.43
C VAL A 388 19.41 -5.06 7.99
N HIS A 389 20.53 -4.39 7.75
CA HIS A 389 21.23 -4.34 6.47
C HIS A 389 21.64 -5.72 5.97
N ASP A 390 22.22 -6.56 6.83
CA ASP A 390 22.62 -7.92 6.44
C ASP A 390 21.42 -8.75 6.00
N GLN A 391 20.28 -8.58 6.68
CA GLN A 391 19.05 -9.29 6.35
C GLN A 391 18.42 -8.75 5.06
N GLN A 392 18.34 -7.43 4.88
CA GLN A 392 17.86 -6.82 3.65
C GLN A 392 18.75 -7.17 2.46
N ARG A 393 20.08 -7.17 2.63
CA ARG A 393 21.06 -7.62 1.63
C ARG A 393 20.86 -9.10 1.28
N THR A 394 20.62 -9.95 2.27
CA THR A 394 20.33 -11.38 2.05
C THR A 394 19.02 -11.57 1.29
N ALA A 395 17.96 -10.85 1.67
CA ALA A 395 16.68 -10.89 0.97
C ALA A 395 16.80 -10.38 -0.48
N ALA A 396 17.56 -9.29 -0.71
CA ALA A 396 17.85 -8.77 -2.03
C ALA A 396 18.57 -9.79 -2.90
N LEU A 397 19.57 -10.48 -2.35
CA LEU A 397 20.30 -11.54 -3.03
C LEU A 397 19.40 -12.72 -3.38
N MET A 398 18.61 -13.21 -2.41
CA MET A 398 17.68 -14.33 -2.62
C MET A 398 16.66 -14.01 -3.71
N LEU A 399 16.05 -12.82 -3.66
CA LEU A 399 15.06 -12.38 -4.62
C LEU A 399 15.65 -12.21 -6.02
N THR A 400 16.79 -11.51 -6.12
CA THR A 400 17.47 -11.27 -7.38
C THR A 400 17.92 -12.59 -8.02
N SER A 401 18.48 -13.51 -7.23
CA SER A 401 18.91 -14.83 -7.70
C SER A 401 17.74 -15.66 -8.20
N ALA A 402 16.65 -15.72 -7.43
CA ALA A 402 15.47 -16.50 -7.82
C ALA A 402 14.81 -15.95 -9.09
N LEU A 403 14.66 -14.63 -9.20
CA LEU A 403 14.09 -14.00 -10.40
C LEU A 403 14.99 -14.17 -11.62
N HIS A 404 16.31 -14.03 -11.46
CA HIS A 404 17.28 -14.23 -12.54
C HIS A 404 17.31 -15.68 -13.02
N ALA A 405 17.33 -16.66 -12.09
CA ALA A 405 17.30 -18.08 -12.42
C ALA A 405 15.99 -18.49 -13.14
N LEU A 406 14.88 -17.80 -12.87
CA LEU A 406 13.61 -17.98 -13.57
C LEU A 406 13.58 -17.32 -14.97
N GLY A 407 14.66 -16.66 -15.39
CA GLY A 407 14.79 -16.01 -16.70
C GLY A 407 14.17 -14.61 -16.79
N ASN A 408 13.87 -13.96 -15.66
CA ASN A 408 13.38 -12.59 -15.65
C ASN A 408 14.54 -11.60 -15.81
N ARG A 409 14.25 -10.42 -16.37
CA ARG A 409 15.20 -9.31 -16.41
C ARG A 409 15.19 -8.66 -15.04
N VAL A 410 16.33 -8.65 -14.35
CA VAL A 410 16.42 -8.09 -12.98
C VAL A 410 17.58 -7.13 -12.89
N SER A 411 17.34 -5.96 -12.32
CA SER A 411 18.38 -5.01 -11.91
C SER A 411 18.35 -4.80 -10.40
N LEU A 412 19.51 -4.62 -9.78
CA LEU A 412 19.67 -4.39 -8.36
C LEU A 412 20.52 -3.14 -8.12
N TYR A 413 19.96 -2.19 -7.37
CA TYR A 413 20.62 -0.95 -6.98
C TYR A 413 20.53 -0.78 -5.46
N GLY A 414 21.66 -0.47 -4.82
CA GLY A 414 21.68 0.07 -3.46
C GLY A 414 21.43 1.58 -3.52
N PHE A 415 20.75 2.17 -2.53
CA PHE A 415 20.61 3.62 -2.47
C PHE A 415 20.79 4.19 -1.06
N TYR A 416 21.39 5.38 -1.02
CA TYR A 416 21.45 6.24 0.17
C TYR A 416 21.52 7.69 -0.29
N SER A 417 21.49 8.63 0.65
CA SER A 417 21.53 10.06 0.38
C SER A 417 22.43 10.80 1.35
N GLN A 418 22.99 11.91 0.86
CA GLN A 418 23.74 12.91 1.64
C GLN A 418 23.20 14.30 1.28
N GLY A 419 21.96 14.57 1.67
CA GLY A 419 21.24 15.75 1.23
C GLY A 419 20.69 15.64 -0.18
N ARG A 420 19.91 16.65 -0.57
CA ARG A 420 19.17 16.70 -1.85
C ARG A 420 20.02 16.56 -3.10
N SER A 421 21.23 17.13 -3.10
CA SER A 421 22.09 17.17 -4.28
C SER A 421 22.97 15.93 -4.44
N ALA A 422 22.95 15.01 -3.47
CA ALA A 422 23.81 13.84 -3.45
C ALA A 422 23.05 12.59 -3.01
N VAL A 423 22.01 12.25 -3.76
CA VAL A 423 21.40 10.92 -3.69
C VAL A 423 22.25 9.97 -4.52
N ARG A 424 22.67 8.84 -3.96
CA ARG A 424 23.57 7.88 -4.60
C ARG A 424 22.81 6.60 -4.92
N ALA A 425 22.89 6.17 -6.18
CA ALA A 425 22.39 4.89 -6.64
C ALA A 425 23.59 3.99 -6.97
N LEU A 426 23.87 3.04 -6.08
CA LEU A 426 24.97 2.10 -6.22
C LEU A 426 24.56 0.91 -7.09
N ARG A 427 25.20 0.76 -8.24
CA ARG A 427 24.83 -0.27 -9.22
C ARG A 427 25.46 -1.60 -8.89
N VAL A 428 24.64 -2.54 -8.44
CA VAL A 428 25.10 -3.91 -8.20
C VAL A 428 25.00 -4.72 -9.49
N LYS A 429 23.85 -4.62 -10.16
CA LYS A 429 23.53 -5.37 -11.38
C LYS A 429 22.55 -4.58 -12.25
N ARG A 430 22.83 -4.39 -13.55
CA ARG A 430 21.87 -3.90 -14.55
C ARG A 430 21.05 -5.05 -15.15
N PHE A 431 20.00 -4.73 -15.91
CA PHE A 431 19.14 -5.76 -16.51
C PHE A 431 19.91 -6.80 -17.33
N ASP A 432 20.80 -6.33 -18.20
CA ASP A 432 21.56 -7.16 -19.14
C ASP A 432 22.85 -7.74 -18.54
N ASP A 433 23.23 -7.32 -17.32
CA ASP A 433 24.39 -7.88 -16.64
C ASP A 433 24.11 -9.32 -16.17
N PRO A 434 25.08 -10.25 -16.21
CA PRO A 434 24.94 -11.54 -15.55
C PRO A 434 24.94 -11.39 -14.02
N LEU A 435 24.28 -12.31 -13.31
CA LEU A 435 24.44 -12.43 -11.86
C LEU A 435 25.67 -13.30 -11.55
N ASP A 436 26.86 -12.71 -11.70
CA ASP A 436 28.15 -13.39 -11.54
C ASP A 436 28.86 -13.03 -10.22
N ALA A 437 30.06 -13.56 -10.03
CA ALA A 437 30.87 -13.28 -8.84
C ALA A 437 31.21 -11.79 -8.67
N ALA A 438 31.26 -10.99 -9.76
CA ALA A 438 31.51 -9.56 -9.66
C ALA A 438 30.27 -8.83 -9.13
N ALA A 439 29.07 -9.17 -9.60
CA ALA A 439 27.82 -8.66 -9.05
C ALA A 439 27.66 -9.03 -7.55
N LEU A 440 28.00 -10.26 -7.18
CA LEU A 440 27.96 -10.69 -5.78
C LEU A 440 28.98 -9.95 -4.91
N ARG A 441 30.19 -9.67 -5.41
CA ARG A 441 31.18 -8.84 -4.71
C ARG A 441 30.71 -7.39 -4.53
N ARG A 442 30.07 -6.80 -5.55
CA ARG A 442 29.47 -5.46 -5.45
C ARG A 442 28.38 -5.42 -4.38
N LEU A 443 27.55 -6.46 -4.31
CA LEU A 443 26.53 -6.59 -3.28
C LEU A 443 27.15 -6.74 -1.88
N ALA A 444 28.20 -7.55 -1.77
CA ALA A 444 28.93 -7.75 -0.52
C ALA A 444 29.57 -6.46 0.00
N ALA A 445 30.04 -5.60 -0.92
CA ALA A 445 30.66 -4.32 -0.62
C ALA A 445 29.68 -3.18 -0.32
N LEU A 446 28.37 -3.44 -0.32
CA LEU A 446 27.42 -2.44 0.15
C LEU A 446 27.52 -2.30 1.66
N GLU A 447 27.82 -1.09 2.12
CA GLU A 447 27.90 -0.73 3.54
C GLU A 447 26.79 0.27 3.88
N PRO A 448 26.19 0.20 5.09
CA PRO A 448 25.25 1.20 5.56
C PRO A 448 25.89 2.59 5.59
N ALA A 449 25.23 3.59 5.01
CA ALA A 449 25.76 4.94 4.90
C ALA A 449 24.68 6.03 4.99
N ALA A 450 25.00 7.11 5.71
CA ALA A 450 24.26 8.38 5.70
C ALA A 450 22.72 8.25 5.88
N TYR A 451 21.94 8.78 4.94
CA TYR A 451 20.52 9.12 5.09
C TYR A 451 19.65 8.54 3.98
N THR A 452 18.33 8.70 4.05
CA THR A 452 17.34 8.08 3.14
C THR A 452 16.39 9.09 2.52
N ARG A 453 16.65 9.51 1.28
CA ARG A 453 15.72 10.28 0.42
C ARG A 453 14.97 9.38 -0.54
N MET A 454 14.02 8.62 0.01
CA MET A 454 13.35 7.52 -0.67
C MET A 454 12.59 7.93 -1.93
N GLY A 455 11.89 9.07 -1.94
CA GLY A 455 11.11 9.49 -3.11
C GLY A 455 11.96 9.73 -4.36
N ALA A 456 13.16 10.30 -4.19
CA ALA A 456 14.11 10.46 -5.30
C ALA A 456 14.62 9.10 -5.82
N ALA A 457 14.95 8.16 -4.92
CA ALA A 457 15.37 6.82 -5.28
C ALA A 457 14.27 6.05 -6.03
N ILE A 458 13.02 6.14 -5.58
CA ILE A 458 11.86 5.51 -6.22
C ILE A 458 11.65 6.08 -7.63
N ARG A 459 11.71 7.40 -7.82
CA ARG A 459 11.59 8.02 -9.15
C ARG A 459 12.73 7.60 -10.09
N HIS A 460 13.94 7.48 -9.57
CA HIS A 460 15.07 6.96 -10.34
C HIS A 460 14.86 5.49 -10.73
N GLY A 461 14.49 4.63 -9.79
CA GLY A 461 14.14 3.23 -10.09
C GLY A 461 12.97 3.10 -11.06
N THR A 462 11.98 3.99 -10.99
CA THR A 462 10.86 4.08 -11.95
C THR A 462 11.35 4.44 -13.35
N THR A 463 12.34 5.34 -13.46
CA THR A 463 12.97 5.70 -14.74
C THR A 463 13.65 4.50 -15.37
N ILE A 464 14.46 3.77 -14.59
CA ILE A 464 15.13 2.53 -15.01
C ILE A 464 14.10 1.48 -15.43
N ALA A 465 13.04 1.30 -14.62
CA ALA A 465 11.97 0.35 -14.91
C ALA A 465 11.20 0.72 -16.21
N GLY A 466 11.13 2.03 -16.50
CA GLY A 466 10.50 2.60 -17.68
C GLY A 466 11.13 2.16 -19.01
N GLU A 467 12.42 1.80 -19.01
CA GLU A 467 13.16 1.37 -20.21
C GLU A 467 12.51 0.18 -20.92
N TYR A 468 11.89 -0.74 -20.16
CA TYR A 468 11.28 -1.97 -20.69
C TYR A 468 9.75 -1.96 -20.64
N ARG A 469 9.12 -0.83 -20.29
CA ARG A 469 7.66 -0.73 -20.06
C ARG A 469 6.81 -1.11 -21.28
N SER A 470 7.33 -0.88 -22.48
CA SER A 470 6.65 -1.22 -23.74
C SER A 470 6.73 -2.72 -24.08
N ALA A 471 7.80 -3.39 -23.66
CA ALA A 471 8.11 -4.77 -24.01
C ALA A 471 7.65 -5.79 -22.96
N ALA A 472 7.66 -5.40 -21.68
CA ALA A 472 7.53 -6.31 -20.56
C ALA A 472 6.63 -5.75 -19.45
N ARG A 473 6.04 -6.64 -18.65
CA ARG A 473 5.52 -6.26 -17.33
C ARG A 473 6.68 -5.75 -16.48
N THR A 474 6.41 -4.77 -15.63
CA THR A 474 7.44 -4.03 -14.91
C THR A 474 7.08 -3.97 -13.45
N LEU A 475 8.04 -4.34 -12.60
CA LEU A 475 7.88 -4.36 -11.15
C LEU A 475 9.03 -3.58 -10.50
N LEU A 476 8.68 -2.66 -9.61
CA LEU A 476 9.61 -1.96 -8.73
C LEU A 476 9.48 -2.56 -7.33
N VAL A 477 10.58 -3.11 -6.80
CA VAL A 477 10.66 -3.68 -5.46
C VAL A 477 11.57 -2.80 -4.61
N VAL A 478 11.04 -2.25 -3.53
CA VAL A 478 11.80 -1.44 -2.57
C VAL A 478 11.99 -2.24 -1.29
N LEU A 479 13.23 -2.52 -0.94
CA LEU A 479 13.62 -3.17 0.32
C LEU A 479 14.09 -2.07 1.28
N SER A 480 13.24 -1.69 2.23
CA SER A 480 13.50 -0.60 3.18
C SER A 480 12.62 -0.80 4.42
N ASP A 481 13.10 -0.33 5.57
CA ASP A 481 12.36 -0.30 6.83
C ASP A 481 11.26 0.78 6.85
N GLY A 482 11.15 1.60 5.79
CA GLY A 482 10.18 2.68 5.67
C GLY A 482 10.61 3.98 6.35
N LEU A 483 11.73 4.00 7.07
CA LEU A 483 12.17 5.14 7.87
C LEU A 483 13.03 6.07 7.02
N ALA A 484 12.35 6.93 6.26
CA ALA A 484 13.02 7.93 5.44
C ALA A 484 13.40 9.18 6.26
N TYR A 485 14.69 9.50 6.29
CA TYR A 485 15.24 10.67 6.96
C TYR A 485 16.43 11.25 6.20
N ASP A 486 16.43 12.56 5.91
CA ASP A 486 17.56 13.36 5.43
C ASP A 486 17.33 14.85 5.81
N HIS A 487 18.27 15.74 5.50
CA HIS A 487 18.22 17.17 5.80
C HIS A 487 16.94 17.82 5.24
N GLY A 488 16.05 18.26 6.15
CA GLY A 488 14.76 18.85 5.80
C GLY A 488 13.81 17.86 5.10
N TYR A 489 14.01 16.56 5.30
CA TYR A 489 13.24 15.48 4.71
C TYR A 489 13.00 14.41 5.78
N GLU A 490 11.93 14.54 6.55
CA GLU A 490 11.65 13.66 7.70
C GLU A 490 10.15 13.52 7.95
N GLY A 491 9.77 12.48 8.70
CA GLY A 491 8.39 12.26 9.17
C GLY A 491 7.35 12.34 8.05
N ALA A 492 6.26 13.06 8.29
CA ALA A 492 5.16 13.20 7.34
C ALA A 492 5.58 13.77 5.97
N TYR A 493 6.63 14.60 5.93
CA TYR A 493 7.17 15.12 4.66
C TYR A 493 7.78 13.98 3.84
N ALA A 494 8.67 13.20 4.44
CA ALA A 494 9.32 12.07 3.79
C ALA A 494 8.32 10.98 3.38
N GLU A 495 7.35 10.67 4.25
CA GLU A 495 6.25 9.73 3.98
C GLU A 495 5.42 10.20 2.77
N SER A 496 5.08 11.49 2.71
CA SER A 496 4.26 12.04 1.63
C SER A 496 4.96 12.00 0.27
N ASP A 497 6.27 12.33 0.21
CA ASP A 497 7.02 12.30 -1.04
C ASP A 497 7.25 10.87 -1.54
N ALA A 498 7.56 9.93 -0.65
CA ALA A 498 7.68 8.51 -0.99
C ALA A 498 6.36 7.95 -1.53
N ARG A 499 5.23 8.25 -0.85
CA ARG A 499 3.90 7.85 -1.29
C ARG A 499 3.54 8.45 -2.65
N ARG A 500 3.90 9.71 -2.87
CA ARG A 500 3.68 10.41 -4.15
C ARG A 500 4.51 9.76 -5.26
N ALA A 501 5.77 9.44 -5.02
CA ALA A 501 6.66 8.76 -5.97
C ALA A 501 6.14 7.36 -6.35
N LEU A 502 5.64 6.57 -5.40
CA LEU A 502 5.03 5.26 -5.69
C LEU A 502 3.73 5.40 -6.49
N SER A 503 2.92 6.41 -6.16
CA SER A 503 1.69 6.69 -6.89
C SER A 503 1.98 7.13 -8.34
N GLU A 504 3.06 7.89 -8.57
CA GLU A 504 3.57 8.22 -9.90
C GLU A 504 3.99 6.95 -10.68
N ALA A 505 4.79 6.08 -10.07
CA ALA A 505 5.22 4.83 -10.70
C ALA A 505 4.03 3.94 -11.09
N ARG A 506 3.05 3.80 -10.19
CA ARG A 506 1.84 3.02 -10.46
C ARG A 506 0.99 3.61 -11.57
N ARG A 507 0.85 4.94 -11.65
CA ARG A 507 0.17 5.61 -12.77
C ARG A 507 0.79 5.28 -14.13
N GLN A 508 2.10 5.01 -14.16
CA GLN A 508 2.78 4.58 -15.39
C GLN A 508 2.55 3.09 -15.73
N GLY A 509 1.80 2.34 -14.91
CA GLY A 509 1.58 0.91 -15.10
C GLY A 509 2.72 0.04 -14.57
N ILE A 510 3.52 0.55 -13.63
CA ILE A 510 4.58 -0.21 -12.94
C ILE A 510 4.01 -0.76 -11.64
N GLY A 511 4.14 -2.08 -11.43
CA GLY A 511 3.77 -2.70 -10.16
C GLY A 511 4.76 -2.27 -9.09
N CYS A 512 4.29 -1.86 -7.91
CA CYS A 512 5.17 -1.43 -6.82
C CYS A 512 5.00 -2.34 -5.62
N VAL A 513 6.10 -2.88 -5.12
CA VAL A 513 6.17 -3.72 -3.93
C VAL A 513 7.17 -3.12 -2.96
N CYS A 514 6.78 -2.94 -1.71
CA CYS A 514 7.65 -2.45 -0.65
C CYS A 514 7.75 -3.50 0.44
N MET A 515 8.96 -3.85 0.86
CA MET A 515 9.17 -4.90 1.85
C MET A 515 10.14 -4.44 2.91
N SER A 516 9.72 -4.52 4.17
CA SER A 516 10.63 -4.43 5.29
C SER A 516 11.09 -5.82 5.70
N VAL A 517 12.39 -5.99 5.92
CA VAL A 517 13.01 -7.25 6.36
C VAL A 517 13.85 -6.94 7.59
N GLY A 518 13.60 -7.66 8.69
CA GLY A 518 14.45 -7.61 9.88
C GLY A 518 14.23 -6.42 10.82
N SER A 519 13.32 -5.50 10.51
CA SER A 519 12.97 -4.39 11.41
C SER A 519 11.65 -4.65 12.15
N GLU A 520 11.49 -4.08 13.34
CA GLU A 520 10.21 -4.04 14.08
C GLU A 520 9.24 -2.99 13.52
N THR A 521 9.38 -2.56 12.26
CA THR A 521 8.53 -1.50 11.73
C THR A 521 7.07 -1.96 11.72
N GLU A 522 6.24 -1.29 12.51
CA GLU A 522 4.80 -1.54 12.55
C GLU A 522 4.17 -1.41 11.16
N THR A 523 3.24 -2.31 10.84
CA THR A 523 2.51 -2.31 9.56
C THR A 523 1.86 -0.95 9.27
N ASP A 524 1.39 -0.24 10.30
CA ASP A 524 0.77 1.07 10.15
C ASP A 524 1.77 2.16 9.72
N ALA A 525 3.03 2.06 10.14
CA ALA A 525 4.09 2.96 9.66
C ALA A 525 4.41 2.70 8.19
N LEU A 526 4.48 1.42 7.79
CA LEU A 526 4.67 1.05 6.38
C LEU A 526 3.49 1.51 5.51
N ARG A 527 2.25 1.42 6.01
CA ARG A 527 1.05 1.93 5.33
C ARG A 527 1.09 3.44 5.13
N ARG A 528 1.60 4.19 6.11
CA ARG A 528 1.79 5.64 5.94
C ARG A 528 2.74 5.93 4.78
N VAL A 529 3.91 5.29 4.72
CA VAL A 529 4.91 5.56 3.66
C VAL A 529 4.45 5.03 2.29
N PHE A 530 3.99 3.79 2.24
CA PHE A 530 3.77 3.06 0.99
C PHE A 530 2.33 3.15 0.46
N GLY A 531 1.39 3.63 1.27
CA GLY A 531 0.00 3.88 0.90
C GLY A 531 -0.66 2.63 0.33
N THR A 532 -1.20 2.74 -0.88
CA THR A 532 -1.90 1.66 -1.59
C THR A 532 -0.97 0.76 -2.41
N ALA A 533 0.36 0.91 -2.29
CA ALA A 533 1.31 -0.05 -2.85
C ALA A 533 1.29 -1.36 -2.03
N ALA A 534 1.57 -2.48 -2.69
CA ALA A 534 1.64 -3.78 -2.02
C ALA A 534 2.83 -3.76 -1.05
N HIS A 535 2.60 -4.00 0.24
CA HIS A 535 3.65 -3.96 1.25
C HIS A 535 3.58 -5.14 2.22
N ALA A 536 4.73 -5.53 2.76
CA ALA A 536 4.82 -6.51 3.85
C ALA A 536 6.03 -6.23 4.74
N ALA A 537 5.91 -6.66 6.00
CA ALA A 537 7.01 -6.77 6.94
C ALA A 537 7.29 -8.26 7.18
N VAL A 538 8.56 -8.65 7.12
CA VAL A 538 9.02 -9.99 7.50
C VAL A 538 10.15 -9.88 8.50
N ALA A 539 10.18 -10.78 9.47
CA ALA A 539 11.24 -10.80 10.47
C ALA A 539 12.52 -11.40 9.88
N HIS A 540 12.39 -12.45 9.05
CA HIS A 540 13.52 -13.19 8.50
C HIS A 540 13.54 -13.20 6.96
N PRO A 541 14.72 -13.14 6.31
CA PRO A 541 14.83 -13.30 4.86
C PRO A 541 14.22 -14.62 4.32
N GLY A 542 14.19 -15.69 5.12
CA GLY A 542 13.56 -16.96 4.74
C GLY A 542 12.03 -16.87 4.56
N GLU A 543 11.37 -15.98 5.28
CA GLU A 543 9.92 -15.77 5.24
C GLU A 543 9.47 -15.03 3.97
N VAL A 544 10.40 -14.37 3.27
CA VAL A 544 10.14 -13.70 1.97
C VAL A 544 9.42 -14.66 1.00
N SER A 545 9.79 -15.93 1.01
CA SER A 545 9.18 -16.96 0.15
C SER A 545 7.67 -17.14 0.36
N GLN A 546 7.15 -16.84 1.55
CA GLN A 546 5.74 -17.00 1.90
C GLN A 546 4.90 -15.79 1.45
N VAL A 547 5.48 -14.58 1.53
CA VAL A 547 4.77 -13.32 1.27
C VAL A 547 4.95 -12.79 -0.15
N VAL A 548 6.05 -13.12 -0.84
CA VAL A 548 6.40 -12.46 -2.10
C VAL A 548 5.41 -12.74 -3.23
N ALA A 549 4.89 -13.97 -3.33
CA ALA A 549 4.01 -14.36 -4.42
C ALA A 549 2.66 -13.62 -4.42
N PRO A 550 1.90 -13.57 -3.30
CA PRO A 550 0.67 -12.77 -3.27
C PRO A 550 0.96 -11.28 -3.51
N LEU A 551 2.01 -10.72 -2.89
CA LEU A 551 2.38 -9.31 -3.08
C LEU A 551 2.69 -8.95 -4.54
N PHE A 552 3.49 -9.78 -5.21
CA PHE A 552 3.85 -9.54 -6.61
C PHE A 552 2.63 -9.69 -7.51
N ARG A 553 1.75 -10.66 -7.22
CA ARG A 553 0.50 -10.83 -7.98
C ARG A 553 -0.40 -9.60 -7.86
N ASP A 554 -0.57 -9.06 -6.65
CA ASP A 554 -1.42 -7.88 -6.42
C ASP A 554 -0.84 -6.64 -7.09
N ALA A 555 0.48 -6.44 -6.96
CA ALA A 555 1.18 -5.34 -7.63
C ALA A 555 1.08 -5.42 -9.16
N LEU A 556 1.27 -6.61 -9.74
CA LEU A 556 1.18 -6.84 -11.18
C LEU A 556 -0.26 -6.72 -11.69
N ARG A 557 -1.27 -7.19 -10.95
CA ARG A 557 -2.68 -7.00 -11.31
C ARG A 557 -3.06 -5.52 -11.35
N SER A 558 -2.66 -4.76 -10.33
CA SER A 558 -2.90 -3.30 -10.28
C SER A 558 -2.24 -2.59 -11.47
N ALA A 559 -1.04 -3.03 -11.86
CA ALA A 559 -0.30 -2.50 -13.00
C ALA A 559 -0.92 -2.86 -14.36
N ASP A 560 -1.31 -4.13 -14.55
CA ASP A 560 -1.92 -4.64 -15.78
C ASP A 560 -3.24 -3.93 -16.10
N LEU A 561 -4.08 -3.72 -15.07
CA LEU A 561 -5.33 -2.99 -15.18
C LEU A 561 -5.09 -1.58 -15.72
N ARG A 562 -4.12 -0.84 -15.15
CA ARG A 562 -3.72 0.49 -15.62
C ARG A 562 -3.17 0.50 -17.04
N ARG A 563 -2.38 -0.52 -17.43
CA ARG A 563 -1.87 -0.64 -18.80
C ARG A 563 -2.98 -0.86 -19.82
N ARG A 564 -3.91 -1.78 -19.54
CA ARG A 564 -5.04 -2.08 -20.44
C ARG A 564 -5.85 -0.82 -20.73
N ILE A 565 -6.11 -0.02 -19.70
CA ILE A 565 -6.83 1.25 -19.82
C ILE A 565 -6.04 2.26 -20.65
N SER A 566 -4.73 2.41 -20.39
CA SER A 566 -3.89 3.34 -21.17
C SER A 566 -3.83 2.95 -22.66
N ARG A 567 -3.89 1.65 -22.99
CA ARG A 567 -3.95 1.16 -24.37
C ARG A 567 -5.31 1.42 -25.01
N ALA A 568 -6.40 1.16 -24.30
CA ALA A 568 -7.77 1.38 -24.79
C ALA A 568 -8.09 2.85 -25.09
N ARG A 569 -7.35 3.81 -24.51
CA ARG A 569 -7.46 5.24 -24.84
C ARG A 569 -6.61 5.68 -26.02
N ALA A 570 -5.63 4.87 -26.41
CA ALA A 570 -4.70 5.19 -27.51
C ALA A 570 -5.14 4.57 -28.85
N SER A 571 -6.00 3.54 -28.81
CA SER A 571 -6.76 3.00 -29.94
C SER A 571 -8.07 3.76 -30.12
#